data_AF-B5TEC9-F1
#
_entry.id   AF-B5TEC9-F1
#
_cell.length_a   1.000
_cell.length_b   1.000
_cell.length_c   1.000
_cell.angle_alpha   90.00
_cell.angle_beta   90.00
_cell.angle_gamma   90.00
#
_symmetry.space_group_name_H-M   'P 1'
#
loop_
_entity.id
_entity.type
_entity.pdbx_description
1 polymer ?
#
loop_
_entity_poly.entity_id
_entity_poly.type
_entity_poly.pdbx_seq_one_letter_code
_entity_poly.pdbx_strand_id
1 'polypeptide(L)'
;MNIAVSRTAQAPSARSQVQWSVRWESELRLADHAELAEFFRKSYGPTGAFNAQPFEGNRSWAGARPEVRAIGYDARGVAAHIGALRRFIKIGAV
;
A
#
# COMPACT_ATOMS: atom_id res chain seq x y z
N MET A 1 -6.40 -37.68 -13.14
CA MET A 1 -6.19 -37.88 -11.69
C MET A 1 -6.16 -36.51 -11.04
N ASN A 2 -7.17 -36.17 -10.25
CA ASN A 2 -7.24 -34.89 -9.54
C ASN A 2 -6.87 -35.16 -8.08
N ILE A 3 -5.71 -34.67 -7.64
CA ILE A 3 -5.31 -34.76 -6.24
C ILE A 3 -6.06 -33.65 -5.49
N ALA A 4 -7.09 -34.05 -4.75
CA ALA A 4 -7.71 -33.19 -3.76
C ALA A 4 -6.72 -33.04 -2.59
N VAL A 5 -6.04 -31.89 -2.53
CA VAL A 5 -5.23 -31.53 -1.37
C VAL A 5 -6.19 -31.03 -0.29
N SER A 6 -6.44 -31.86 0.71
CA SER A 6 -7.13 -31.46 1.94
C SER A 6 -6.34 -30.32 2.60
N ARG A 7 -6.97 -29.16 2.80
CA ARG A 7 -6.40 -28.07 3.60
C ARG A 7 -6.29 -28.55 5.04
N THR A 8 -5.08 -28.87 5.48
CA THR A 8 -4.74 -28.94 6.90
C THR A 8 -5.09 -27.60 7.53
N ALA A 9 -5.84 -27.62 8.64
CA ALA A 9 -6.16 -26.43 9.41
C ALA A 9 -4.84 -25.83 9.94
N GLN A 10 -4.34 -24.82 9.24
CA GLN A 10 -3.18 -24.05 9.66
C GLN A 10 -3.56 -23.36 10.98
N ALA A 11 -2.73 -23.52 12.02
CA ALA A 11 -2.90 -22.79 13.27
C ALA A 11 -3.10 -21.30 12.94
N PRO A 12 -4.05 -20.61 13.60
CA PRO A 12 -4.33 -19.22 13.28
C PRO A 12 -3.03 -18.42 13.34
N SER A 13 -2.65 -17.87 12.19
CA SER A 13 -1.47 -17.03 12.07
C SER A 13 -1.61 -15.89 13.08
N ALA A 14 -0.60 -15.66 13.91
CA ALA A 14 -0.55 -14.50 14.80
C ALA A 14 -0.56 -13.16 14.03
N ARG A 15 -0.36 -13.19 12.70
CA ARG A 15 -0.52 -12.02 11.84
C ARG A 15 -1.99 -11.80 11.52
N SER A 16 -2.42 -10.55 11.66
CA SER A 16 -3.72 -10.06 11.19
C SER A 16 -3.99 -10.55 9.77
N GLN A 17 -5.20 -11.03 9.52
CA GLN A 17 -5.64 -11.37 8.17
C GLN A 17 -5.77 -10.08 7.35
N VAL A 18 -4.90 -9.90 6.35
CA VAL A 18 -4.91 -8.74 5.46
C VAL A 18 -5.80 -9.03 4.26
N GLN A 19 -6.76 -8.16 4.01
CA GLN A 19 -7.61 -8.17 2.81
C GLN A 19 -7.07 -7.17 1.80
N TRP A 20 -6.85 -7.62 0.57
CA TRP A 20 -6.24 -6.81 -0.47
C TRP A 20 -7.26 -6.26 -1.44
N SER A 21 -7.10 -4.99 -1.81
CA SER A 21 -7.83 -4.32 -2.86
C SER A 21 -6.84 -3.70 -3.84
N VAL A 22 -7.06 -3.93 -5.14
CA VAL A 22 -6.32 -3.26 -6.22
C VAL A 22 -7.23 -2.19 -6.80
N ARG A 23 -6.72 -0.96 -6.92
CA ARG A 23 -7.46 0.22 -7.37
C ARG A 23 -6.62 1.06 -8.32
N TRP A 24 -7.26 1.66 -9.32
CA TRP A 24 -6.66 2.78 -10.05
C TRP A 24 -6.65 4.03 -9.17
N GLU A 25 -5.65 4.90 -9.35
CA GLU A 25 -5.57 6.15 -8.59
C GLU A 25 -6.83 7.01 -8.74
N SER A 26 -7.46 6.98 -9.92
CA SER A 26 -8.70 7.71 -10.22
C SER A 26 -9.94 7.18 -9.50
N GLU A 27 -9.87 5.97 -8.91
CA GLU A 27 -10.98 5.37 -8.16
C GLU A 27 -10.95 5.74 -6.68
N LEU A 28 -9.83 6.30 -6.21
CA LEU A 28 -9.66 6.71 -4.82
C LEU A 28 -10.36 8.04 -4.55
N ARG A 29 -10.98 8.11 -3.39
CA ARG A 29 -11.66 9.29 -2.86
C ARG A 29 -10.74 10.01 -1.90
N LEU A 30 -11.13 11.22 -1.52
CA LEU A 30 -10.41 12.02 -0.55
C LEU A 30 -10.18 11.26 0.78
N ALA A 31 -11.17 10.48 1.23
CA ALA A 31 -11.06 9.67 2.44
C ALA A 31 -9.96 8.59 2.33
N ASP A 32 -9.86 7.92 1.18
CA ASP A 32 -8.83 6.91 0.95
C ASP A 32 -7.43 7.55 0.96
N HIS A 33 -7.29 8.74 0.37
CA HIS A 33 -6.03 9.48 0.41
C HIS A 33 -5.67 9.95 1.83
N ALA A 34 -6.65 10.36 2.64
CA ALA A 34 -6.42 10.74 4.03
C ALA A 34 -5.93 9.56 4.88
N GLU A 35 -6.56 8.39 4.74
CA GLU A 35 -6.15 7.18 5.46
C GLU A 35 -4.74 6.72 5.03
N LEU A 36 -4.46 6.72 3.72
CA LEU A 36 -3.13 6.42 3.20
C LEU A 36 -2.07 7.41 3.68
N ALA A 37 -2.39 8.70 3.72
CA ALA A 37 -1.49 9.73 4.24
C ALA A 37 -1.17 9.51 5.72
N GLU A 38 -2.18 9.20 6.54
CA GLU A 38 -1.98 8.85 7.95
C GLU A 38 -1.12 7.59 8.11
N PHE A 39 -1.41 6.54 7.33
CA PHE A 39 -0.61 5.32 7.29
C PHE A 39 0.86 5.63 6.98
N PHE A 40 1.14 6.38 5.91
CA PHE A 40 2.51 6.75 5.54
C PHE A 40 3.21 7.61 6.59
N ARG A 41 2.50 8.57 7.23
CA ARG A 41 3.08 9.34 8.33
C ARG A 41 3.50 8.44 9.49
N LYS A 42 2.67 7.46 9.85
CA LYS A 42 2.98 6.49 10.92
C LYS A 42 4.11 5.54 10.53
N SER A 43 4.19 5.14 9.26
CA SER A 43 5.24 4.24 8.77
C SER A 43 6.60 4.93 8.62
N TYR A 44 6.63 6.15 8.06
CA TYR A 44 7.87 6.87 7.77
C TYR A 44 8.32 7.80 8.90
N GLY A 45 7.41 8.31 9.73
CA GLY A 45 7.73 9.22 10.84
C GLY A 45 8.81 8.71 11.82
N PRO A 46 8.81 7.42 12.21
CA PRO A 46 9.87 6.85 13.05
C PRO A 46 11.28 6.91 12.43
N THR A 47 11.38 7.05 11.10
CA THR A 47 12.67 7.20 10.40
C THR A 47 13.11 8.66 10.27
N GLY A 48 12.32 9.62 10.76
CA GLY A 48 12.61 11.05 10.76
C GLY A 48 11.39 11.88 10.37
N ALA A 49 11.20 13.02 11.05
CA ALA A 49 10.05 13.91 10.80
C ALA A 49 9.98 14.38 9.33
N PHE A 50 11.14 14.63 8.70
CA PHE A 50 11.26 14.97 7.29
C PHE A 50 10.63 13.90 6.37
N ASN A 51 10.70 12.62 6.71
CA ASN A 51 10.14 11.54 5.90
C ASN A 51 8.60 11.47 6.00
N ALA A 52 8.01 12.06 7.04
CA ALA A 52 6.56 12.15 7.21
C ALA A 52 5.95 13.43 6.60
N GLN A 53 6.72 14.51 6.47
CA GLN A 53 6.26 15.80 5.93
C GLN A 53 5.57 15.73 4.55
N PRO A 54 6.03 14.89 3.59
CA PRO A 54 5.36 14.77 2.31
C PRO A 54 3.89 14.36 2.42
N PHE A 55 3.53 13.67 3.50
CA PHE A 55 2.20 13.12 3.73
C PHE A 55 1.28 13.99 4.59
N GLU A 56 1.68 15.23 4.91
CA GLU A 56 0.81 16.21 5.54
C GLU A 56 -0.29 16.70 4.58
N GLY A 57 -1.42 17.17 5.14
CA GLY A 57 -2.53 17.71 4.34
C GLY A 57 -3.20 16.67 3.42
N ASN A 58 -3.32 15.42 3.87
CA ASN A 58 -3.92 14.29 3.13
C ASN A 58 -3.20 13.94 1.81
N ARG A 59 -1.93 14.33 1.66
CA ARG A 59 -1.10 13.90 0.52
C ARG A 59 -0.70 12.45 0.71
N SER A 60 -1.12 11.57 -0.19
CA SER A 60 -0.80 10.13 -0.12
C SER A 60 0.34 9.72 -1.07
N TRP A 61 1.20 10.69 -1.44
CA TRP A 61 2.37 10.48 -2.29
C TRP A 61 3.49 11.48 -1.97
N ALA A 62 4.73 11.00 -2.04
CA ALA A 62 5.95 11.80 -1.81
C ALA A 62 6.75 11.95 -3.12
N GLY A 63 6.16 12.61 -4.12
CA GLY A 63 6.76 12.81 -5.45
C GLY A 63 6.58 11.65 -6.45
N ALA A 64 6.22 10.45 -5.99
CA ALA A 64 5.77 9.35 -6.83
C ALA A 64 4.24 9.23 -6.77
N ARG A 65 3.53 9.74 -7.78
CA ARG A 65 2.07 9.55 -7.92
C ARG A 65 1.81 8.20 -8.58
N PRO A 66 1.30 7.18 -7.85
CA PRO A 66 0.98 5.89 -8.43
C PRO A 66 -0.15 6.01 -9.45
N GLU A 67 -0.16 5.10 -10.43
CA GLU A 67 -1.29 4.89 -11.33
C GLU A 67 -2.24 3.83 -10.78
N VAL A 68 -1.66 2.80 -10.15
CA VAL A 68 -2.38 1.69 -9.51
C VAL A 68 -1.83 1.51 -8.10
N ARG A 69 -2.72 1.20 -7.17
CA ARG A 69 -2.38 0.85 -5.79
C ARG A 69 -2.95 -0.51 -5.42
N ALA A 70 -2.15 -1.32 -4.74
CA ALA A 70 -2.62 -2.45 -3.97
C ALA A 70 -2.59 -2.06 -2.50
N ILE A 71 -3.76 -2.06 -1.86
CA ILE A 71 -3.96 -1.63 -0.47
C ILE A 71 -4.42 -2.83 0.33
N GLY A 72 -3.65 -3.16 1.37
CA GLY A 72 -3.97 -4.23 2.31
C GLY A 72 -4.60 -3.65 3.56
N TYR A 73 -5.78 -4.14 3.93
CA TYR A 73 -6.52 -3.71 5.12
C TYR A 73 -6.54 -4.82 6.18
N ASP A 74 -6.35 -4.44 7.44
CA ASP A 74 -6.68 -5.28 8.60
C ASP A 74 -7.75 -4.61 9.48
N ALA A 75 -8.03 -5.17 10.65
CA ALA A 75 -9.03 -4.64 11.58
C ALA A 75 -8.76 -3.18 12.06
N ARG A 76 -7.56 -2.63 11.79
CA ARG A 76 -7.14 -1.27 12.18
C ARG A 76 -7.04 -0.30 10.99
N GLY A 77 -7.47 -0.71 9.80
CA GLY A 77 -7.39 0.09 8.58
C GLY A 77 -6.27 -0.37 7.65
N VAL A 78 -5.65 0.56 6.91
CA VAL A 78 -4.51 0.25 6.03
C VAL A 78 -3.35 -0.36 6.84
N ALA A 79 -3.01 -1.60 6.49
CA ALA A 79 -1.91 -2.37 7.05
C ALA A 79 -0.71 -2.49 6.10
N ALA A 80 -0.95 -2.37 4.79
CA ALA A 80 0.09 -2.43 3.77
C ALA A 80 -0.29 -1.65 2.50
N HIS A 81 0.70 -1.17 1.76
CA HIS A 81 0.49 -0.44 0.52
C HIS A 81 1.61 -0.72 -0.49
N ILE A 82 1.22 -0.92 -1.75
CA ILE A 82 2.12 -0.97 -2.91
C ILE A 82 1.58 0.02 -3.94
N GLY A 83 2.44 0.92 -4.42
CA GLY A 83 2.12 1.83 -5.52
C GLY A 83 2.90 1.44 -6.78
N ALA A 84 2.23 1.34 -7.91
CA ALA A 84 2.83 1.11 -9.21
C ALA A 84 2.61 2.34 -10.10
N LEU A 85 3.66 2.75 -10.81
CA LEU A 85 3.61 3.81 -11.83
C LEU A 85 4.55 3.44 -12.98
N ARG A 86 4.18 3.84 -14.20
CA ARG A 86 5.04 3.65 -15.37
C ARG A 86 6.10 4.73 -15.38
N ARG A 87 7.36 4.32 -15.55
CA ARG A 87 8.49 5.19 -15.80
C ARG A 87 9.24 4.67 -17.02
N PHE A 88 9.56 5.58 -17.94
CA PHE A 88 10.47 5.28 -19.03
C PHE A 88 11.84 5.79 -18.62
N ILE A 89 12.79 4.88 -18.49
CA ILE A 89 14.14 5.19 -18.02
C ILE A 89 15.08 4.85 -19.17
N LYS A 90 15.90 5.81 -19.59
CA LYS A 90 17.01 5.56 -20.51
C LYS A 90 18.15 4.93 -19.72
N ILE A 91 18.63 3.77 -20.19
CA ILE A 91 19.80 3.10 -19.64
C ILE A 91 20.93 3.23 -20.68
N GLY A 92 22.03 3.89 -20.30
CA GLY A 92 23.18 4.10 -21.20
C GLY A 92 22.98 5.20 -22.24
N ALA A 93 23.94 5.30 -23.17
CA ALA A 93 23.95 6.28 -24.26
C ALA A 93 23.61 5.60 -25.60
N VAL A 94 22.35 5.24 -25.81
CA VAL A 94 21.79 5.08 -27.17
C VAL A 94 20.49 5.85 -27.22
#